data_AF-J6HWZ4-F1
#
_entry.id   AF-J6HWZ4-F1
#
_cell.length_a   1.000
_cell.length_b   1.000
_cell.length_c   1.000
_cell.angle_alpha   90.00
_cell.angle_beta   90.00
_cell.angle_gamma   90.00
#
_symmetry.space_group_name_H-M   'P 1'
#
loop_
_entity.id
_entity.type
_entity.pdbx_description
1 polymer ?
#
loop_
_entity_poly.entity_id
_entity_poly.type
_entity_poly.pdbx_seq_one_letter_code
_entity_poly.pdbx_strand_id
1 'polypeptide(L)' 'MNIEQHPSWGTGKPEALKGYGERNVYSRRIDPKHRLVYEVFEEEGLVKILSAYGHYDDK' A
#
# COMPACT_ATOMS: atom_id res chain seq x y z
N MET A 1 4.02 -3.80 -13.32
CA MET A 1 2.80 -3.05 -12.99
C MET A 1 3.03 -2.27 -11.72
N ASN A 2 2.74 -0.97 -11.71
CA ASN A 2 3.04 -0.04 -10.61
C ASN A 2 1.76 0.46 -9.93
N ILE A 3 1.93 1.01 -8.73
CA ILE A 3 0.85 1.44 -7.83
C ILE A 3 -0.03 2.55 -8.42
N GLU A 4 0.52 3.42 -9.26
CA GLU A 4 -0.21 4.53 -9.88
C GLU A 4 -1.25 4.04 -10.90
N GLN A 5 -0.97 2.96 -11.62
CA GLN A 5 -1.84 2.42 -12.65
C GLN A 5 -2.72 1.29 -12.13
N HIS A 6 -2.18 0.48 -11.22
CA HIS A 6 -2.81 -0.72 -10.70
C HIS A 6 -2.61 -0.80 -9.19
N PRO A 7 -3.30 0.05 -8.41
CA PRO A 7 -3.10 0.11 -6.97
C PRO A 7 -3.64 -1.12 -6.24
N SER A 8 -4.62 -1.85 -6.80
CA SER A 8 -5.25 -2.99 -6.13
C SER A 8 -4.68 -4.36 -6.55
N TRP A 9 -3.73 -4.43 -7.49
CA TRP A 9 -3.15 -5.69 -7.97
C TRP A 9 -1.75 -5.54 -8.57
N GLY A 10 -1.06 -6.66 -8.82
CA GLY A 10 0.27 -6.68 -9.44
C GLY A 10 1.41 -6.92 -8.46
N THR A 11 2.53 -6.22 -8.65
CA THR A 11 3.80 -6.53 -7.96
C THR A 11 3.69 -6.32 -6.44
N GLY A 12 4.36 -7.17 -5.66
CA GLY A 12 4.35 -7.06 -4.21
C GLY A 12 3.06 -7.55 -3.55
N LYS A 13 2.18 -8.25 -4.28
CA LYS A 13 0.94 -8.85 -3.75
C LYS A 13 0.12 -7.85 -2.92
N PRO A 14 -0.49 -6.83 -3.54
CA PRO A 14 -1.42 -5.95 -2.85
C PRO A 14 -2.53 -6.73 -2.13
N GLU A 15 -2.76 -6.42 -0.87
CA GLU A 15 -3.75 -7.05 0.00
C GLU A 15 -4.57 -5.95 0.67
N ALA A 16 -5.91 -6.03 0.60
CA ALA A 16 -6.80 -5.09 1.28
C ALA A 16 -6.72 -5.27 2.81
N LEU A 17 -6.50 -4.18 3.54
CA LEU A 17 -6.37 -4.19 4.99
C LEU A 17 -7.72 -4.08 5.68
N LYS A 18 -7.95 -4.94 6.67
CA LYS A 18 -9.12 -4.88 7.55
C LYS A 18 -8.93 -3.82 8.63
N GLY A 19 -10.02 -3.32 9.20
CA GLY A 19 -10.01 -2.37 10.32
C GLY A 19 -9.95 -0.89 9.90
N TYR A 20 -9.95 -0.60 8.60
CA TYR A 20 -10.01 0.77 8.07
C TYR A 20 -11.44 1.24 7.71
N GLY A 21 -12.47 0.48 8.09
CA GLY A 21 -13.86 0.82 7.80
C GLY A 21 -14.17 0.76 6.30
N GLU A 22 -14.78 1.82 5.77
CA GLU A 22 -15.13 1.97 4.34
C GLU A 22 -13.94 2.40 3.46
N ARG A 23 -12.76 2.61 4.05
CA ARG A 23 -11.58 3.10 3.32
C ARG A 23 -10.93 1.98 2.51
N ASN A 24 -10.56 2.29 1.27
CA ASN A 24 -9.85 1.40 0.36
C ASN A 24 -8.34 1.37 0.65
N VAL A 25 -7.97 0.79 1.79
CA VAL A 25 -6.58 0.70 2.25
C VAL A 25 -5.96 -0.64 1.87
N TYR A 26 -4.76 -0.58 1.30
CA TYR A 26 -3.99 -1.73 0.84
C TYR A 26 -2.60 -1.76 1.46
N SER A 27 -2.06 -2.97 1.57
CA SER A 27 -0.66 -3.24 1.88
C SER A 27 -0.02 -3.98 0.71
N ARG A 28 1.19 -3.57 0.31
CA ARG A 28 2.02 -4.35 -0.62
C ARG A 28 3.41 -4.58 -0.06
N ARG A 29 4.01 -5.71 -0.44
CA ARG A 29 5.38 -6.10 -0.07
C ARG A 29 6.39 -5.27 -0.85
N ILE A 30 7.29 -4.62 -0.11
CA ILE A 30 8.53 -4.06 -0.64
C ILE A 30 9.58 -5.18 -0.66
N ASP A 31 9.70 -5.90 0.46
CA ASP A 31 10.55 -7.08 0.63
C ASP A 31 9.88 -8.05 1.65
N PRO A 32 10.52 -9.16 2.08
CA PRO A 32 9.90 -10.08 3.03
C PRO A 32 9.45 -9.42 4.35
N LYS A 33 10.22 -8.44 4.86
CA LYS A 33 9.99 -7.75 6.14
C LYS A 33 9.15 -6.49 6.00
N HIS A 34 9.28 -5.77 4.88
CA HIS A 34 8.78 -4.40 4.77
C HIS A 34 7.51 -4.30 3.92
N ARG A 35 6.62 -3.39 4.33
CA ARG A 35 5.31 -3.17 3.69
C ARG A 35 5.11 -1.69 3.41
N LEU A 36 4.56 -1.41 2.24
CA LEU A 36 3.99 -0.11 1.90
C LEU A 36 2.48 -0.20 2.14
N VAL A 37 1.96 0.70 2.96
CA VAL A 37 0.53 0.86 3.23
C VAL A 37 0.04 2.15 2.59
N TYR A 38 -1.04 2.07 1.83
CA TYR A 38 -1.59 3.19 1.08
C TYR A 38 -3.11 3.09 0.95
N GLU A 39 -3.74 4.22 0.69
CA GLU A 39 -5.17 4.34 0.46
C GLU A 39 -5.43 4.78 -0.99
N VAL A 40 -6.45 4.19 -1.60
CA VAL A 40 -6.85 4.45 -2.98
C VAL A 40 -8.12 5.28 -2.99
N PHE A 41 -8.03 6.43 -3.64
CA PHE A 41 -9.12 7.35 -3.90
C PHE A 41 -9.47 7.23 -5.38
N GLU A 42 -10.38 6.30 -5.71
CA GLU A 42 -10.68 5.92 -7.10
C GLU A 42 -11.32 7.07 -7.89
N GLU A 43 -12.23 7.81 -7.27
CA GLU A 43 -12.93 8.94 -7.91
C GLU A 43 -11.95 10.08 -8.24
N GLU A 44 -10.97 10.31 -7.37
CA GLU A 44 -9.95 11.34 -7.52
C GLU A 44 -8.71 10.87 -8.30
N GLY A 45 -8.62 9.58 -8.64
CA GLY A 45 -7.43 8.99 -9.26
C GLY A 45 -6.16 9.14 -8.41
N LEU A 46 -6.30 9.17 -7.08
CA LEU A 46 -5.21 9.51 -6.15
C LEU A 46 -4.84 8.31 -5.27
N VAL A 47 -3.54 8.16 -5.02
CA VAL A 47 -3.03 7.19 -4.05
C VAL A 47 -2.32 7.94 -2.93
N LYS A 48 -2.78 7.76 -1.69
CA LYS A 48 -2.18 8.37 -0.50
C LYS A 48 -1.32 7.34 0.23
N ILE A 49 -0.03 7.61 0.34
CA ILE A 49 0.88 6.78 1.14
C ILE A 49 0.62 7.05 2.62
N LEU A 50 0.32 5.99 3.38
CA LEU A 50 0.07 6.06 4.82
C LEU A 50 1.31 5.69 5.62
N SER A 51 2.07 4.69 5.16
CA SER A 51 3.31 4.25 5.78
C SER A 51 4.16 3.46 4.80
N ALA A 52 5.48 3.61 4.89
CA ALA A 52 6.46 2.76 4.23
C ALA A 52 7.40 2.22 5.31
N TYR A 53 6.88 1.29 6.13
CA TYR A 53 7.62 0.81 7.29
C TYR A 53 8.57 -0.31 6.89
N GLY A 54 9.85 -0.03 7.10
CA GLY A 54 10.93 -0.99 7.10
C GLY A 54 12.12 -0.45 7.88
N HIS A 55 12.87 -1.36 8.51
CA HIS A 55 13.90 -1.03 9.50
C HIS A 55 14.78 0.15 9.07
N TYR A 56 14.58 1.29 9.72
CA TYR A 56 15.59 2.36 9.83
C TYR A 56 16.18 2.37 11.25
N ASP A 57 16.28 1.21 11.87
CA ASP A 57 17.09 1.00 13.08
C ASP A 57 18.51 0.49 12.75
N ASP A 58 18.91 0.48 11.47
CA ASP A 58 20.34 0.41 11.12
C ASP A 58 20.93 1.82 11.30
N LYS A 59 21.37 2.11 12.53
CA LYS A 59 22.40 3.10 12.81
C LYS A 59 23.70 2.39 13.16
#